data_AF-A0A6P0XGX9-F1
#
_entry.id   AF-A0A6P0XGX9-F1
#
_cell.length_a   1.000
_cell.length_b   1.000
_cell.length_c   1.000
_cell.angle_alpha   90.00
_cell.angle_beta   90.00
_cell.angle_gamma   90.00
#
_symmetry.space_group_name_H-M   'P 1'
#
loop_
_entity.id
_entity.type
_entity.pdbx_description
1 polymer ?
#
loop_
_entity_poly.entity_id
_entity_poly.type
_entity_poly.pdbx_seq_one_letter_code
_entity_poly.pdbx_strand_id
1 'polypeptide(L)' 'MTVSAPTRTVRIGSRKSQLALVQTYWVQEQLQKNFPNITFEVHTMSTQGDKILDVALAKIG' A
#
# COMPACT_ATOMS: atom_id res chain seq x y z
N MET A 1 -23.26 -26.43 -5.69
CA MET A 1 -23.56 -24.99 -5.82
C MET A 1 -22.51 -24.23 -5.03
N THR A 2 -21.49 -23.68 -5.68
CA THR A 2 -20.44 -22.88 -5.01
C THR A 2 -20.94 -21.44 -4.89
N VAL A 3 -21.15 -20.99 -3.65
CA VAL A 3 -21.56 -19.62 -3.35
C VAL A 3 -20.43 -18.68 -3.77
N SER A 4 -20.64 -17.91 -4.83
CA SER A 4 -19.76 -16.81 -5.23
C SER A 4 -19.92 -15.70 -4.19
N ALA A 5 -19.09 -15.72 -3.15
CA ALA A 5 -19.00 -14.59 -2.22
C ALA A 5 -18.67 -13.31 -3.03
N PRO A 6 -19.25 -12.15 -2.67
CA PRO A 6 -18.98 -10.91 -3.38
C PRO A 6 -17.47 -10.65 -3.38
N THR A 7 -16.92 -10.29 -4.55
CA THR A 7 -15.50 -9.94 -4.71
C THR A 7 -15.17 -8.84 -3.72
N ARG A 8 -14.46 -9.21 -2.64
CA ARG A 8 -14.16 -8.28 -1.56
C ARG A 8 -12.97 -7.44 -2.00
N THR A 9 -13.17 -6.13 -2.11
CA THR A 9 -12.08 -5.20 -2.42
C THR A 9 -11.43 -4.71 -1.14
N VAL A 10 -10.11 -4.87 -1.03
CA VAL A 10 -9.29 -4.40 0.07
C VAL A 10 -8.40 -3.27 -0.42
N ARG A 11 -8.52 -2.10 0.22
CA ARG A 11 -7.71 -0.92 -0.10
C ARG A 11 -6.49 -0.87 0.81
N ILE A 12 -5.30 -0.86 0.22
CA ILE A 12 -4.01 -0.78 0.91
C ILE A 12 -3.55 0.68 0.88
N GLY A 13 -3.52 1.33 2.04
CA GLY A 13 -2.96 2.66 2.19
C GLY A 13 -1.43 2.62 2.24
N SER A 14 -0.75 3.44 1.44
CA SER A 14 0.72 3.53 1.44
C SER A 14 1.23 4.97 1.40
N ARG A 15 2.44 5.19 1.91
CA ARG A 15 3.15 6.47 1.77
C ARG A 15 3.63 6.64 0.32
N LYS A 16 3.89 7.88 -0.09
CA LYS A 16 4.39 8.17 -1.44
C LYS A 16 5.87 7.86 -1.65
N SER A 17 6.65 7.66 -0.58
CA SER A 17 8.07 7.34 -0.71
C SER A 17 8.28 6.06 -1.54
N GLN A 18 9.29 6.07 -2.41
CA GLN A 18 9.53 4.97 -3.36
C GLN A 18 9.73 3.63 -2.64
N LEU A 19 10.43 3.63 -1.50
CA LEU A 19 10.60 2.42 -0.69
C LEU A 19 9.26 1.88 -0.17
N ALA A 20 8.37 2.75 0.31
CA ALA A 20 7.06 2.33 0.79
C ALA A 20 6.20 1.73 -0.33
N LEU A 21 6.25 2.30 -1.54
CA LEU A 21 5.55 1.76 -2.70
C LEU A 21 6.07 0.37 -3.08
N VAL A 22 7.40 0.19 -3.15
CA VAL A 22 8.02 -1.12 -3.45
C VAL A 22 7.59 -2.17 -2.42
N GLN A 23 7.64 -1.84 -1.14
CA GLN A 23 7.18 -2.73 -0.07
C GLN A 23 5.69 -3.05 -0.21
N THR A 24 4.88 -2.06 -0.55
CA THR A 24 3.43 -2.21 -0.70
C THR A 24 3.08 -3.15 -1.85
N TYR A 25 3.73 -2.98 -3.01
CA TYR A 25 3.51 -3.84 -4.17
C TYR A 25 3.98 -5.28 -3.89
N TRP A 26 5.10 -5.45 -3.21
CA TRP A 26 5.55 -6.78 -2.80
C TRP A 26 4.52 -7.49 -1.91
N VAL A 27 3.96 -6.80 -0.91
CA VAL A 27 2.90 -7.36 -0.05
C VAL A 27 1.62 -7.64 -0.86
N GLN A 28 1.23 -6.72 -1.75
CA GLN A 28 0.07 -6.89 -2.62
C GLN A 28 0.19 -8.16 -3.48
N GLU A 29 1.34 -8.41 -4.09
CA GLU A 29 1.57 -9.60 -4.90
C GLU A 29 1.42 -10.89 -4.08
N GLN A 30 1.96 -10.92 -2.86
CA GLN A 30 1.80 -12.06 -1.97
C GLN A 30 0.34 -12.27 -1.57
N LEU A 31 -0.38 -11.18 -1.29
CA LEU A 31 -1.80 -11.24 -0.97
C LEU A 31 -2.64 -11.74 -2.16
N GLN A 32 -2.37 -11.28 -3.38
CA GLN A 32 -3.05 -11.75 -4.59
C GLN A 32 -2.81 -13.24 -4.86
N LYS A 33 -1.58 -13.73 -4.62
CA LYS A 33 -1.26 -15.16 -4.76
C LYS A 33 -2.03 -16.04 -3.78
N ASN A 34 -2.20 -15.58 -2.54
CA ASN A 34 -2.88 -16.34 -1.48
C ASN A 34 -4.41 -16.16 -1.50
N PHE A 35 -4.90 -15.05 -2.03
CA PHE A 35 -6.33 -14.69 -2.05
C PHE A 35 -6.77 -14.25 -3.45
N PRO A 36 -6.86 -15.17 -4.44
CA PRO A 36 -7.22 -14.81 -5.82
C PRO A 36 -8.64 -14.25 -5.97
N ASN A 37 -9.50 -14.46 -4.96
CA ASN A 37 -10.89 -14.01 -4.95
C ASN A 37 -11.06 -12.61 -4.32
N ILE A 38 -9.97 -11.97 -3.89
CA ILE A 38 -9.95 -10.66 -3.25
C ILE A 38 -9.22 -9.69 -4.17
N THR A 39 -9.83 -8.54 -4.43
CA THR A 39 -9.20 -7.47 -5.22
C THR A 39 -8.43 -6.56 -4.27
N PHE A 40 -7.16 -6.28 -4.58
CA PHE A 40 -6.32 -5.38 -3.79
C PHE A 40 -6.04 -4.11 -4.57
N GLU A 41 -6.35 -2.95 -3.98
CA GLU A 41 -6.14 -1.62 -4.58
C GLU A 41 -5.17 -0.80 -3.71
N VAL A 42 -4.08 -0.30 -4.29
CA VAL A 42 -3.13 0.55 -3.57
C VAL A 42 -3.54 2.01 -3.69
N HIS A 43 -3.78 2.65 -2.54
CA HIS A 43 -4.03 4.09 -2.45
C HIS A 43 -2.86 4.77 -1.78
N THR A 44 -2.15 5.61 -2.54
CA THR A 44 -1.06 6.40 -2.00
C THR A 44 -1.61 7.66 -1.35
N MET A 45 -1.21 7.94 -0.11
CA MET A 45 -1.52 9.19 0.57
C MET A 45 -0.23 9.99 0.75
N SER A 46 -0.31 11.29 0.50
CA SER A 46 0.81 12.19 0.81
C SER A 46 0.73 12.54 2.30
N THR A 47 1.71 12.11 3.07
CA THR A 47 1.84 12.53 4.47
C THR A 47 2.70 13.80 4.56
N GLN A 48 2.62 14.53 5.67
CA GLN A 48 3.41 15.75 5.86
C GLN A 48 4.92 15.48 5.82
N GLY A 49 5.36 14.28 6.24
CA GLY A 49 6.75 13.83 6.12
C GLY A 49 7.21 13.54 4.69
N ASP A 50 6.30 13.20 3.76
CA ASP A 50 6.66 13.02 2.34
C ASP A 50 6.94 14.36 1.62
N LYS A 51 6.47 15.48 2.19
CA LYS A 51 6.84 16.84 1.71
C LYS A 51 8.22 17.27 2.17
N ILE A 52 8.81 16.56 3.13
CA ILE A 52 10.09 16.87 3.76
C ILE A 52 11.12 15.89 3.21
N LEU A 53 11.42 16.00 1.91
CA LEU A 53 12.51 15.26 1.26
C LEU A 53 13.87 16.00 1.38
N ASP A 54 13.84 17.29 1.71
CA ASP A 54 14.99 18.21 1.61
C ASP A 54 15.62 18.65 2.94
N VAL A 55 15.22 18.07 4.08
CA VAL A 55 15.95 18.29 5.33
C VAL A 55 16.37 16.98 5.95
N ALA A 56 17.67 16.88 6.21
CA ALA A 56 18.23 15.82 7.01
C ALA A 56 17.45 15.70 8.32
N LEU A 57 17.14 14.45 8.70
CA LEU A 57 16.47 14.09 9.96
C LEU A 57 17.11 14.80 11.18
N ALA A 58 18.40 15.16 11.07
CA ALA A 58 19.20 15.91 12.05
C ALA A 58 18.77 17.37 12.30
N LYS A 59 17.83 17.95 11.55
CA LYS A 59 17.31 19.30 11.80
C LYS A 59 15.99 19.35 12.56
N ILE A 60 15.43 18.20 12.92
CA ILE A 60 14.25 18.12 13.78
C ILE A 60 14.75 17.92 15.21
N GLY A 61 15.01 19.03 15.90
CA GLY A 61 15.41 19.14 17.30
C GLY A 61 14.85 20.41 17.89
#